data_AF-A0AAQ3SYY5-F1
#
_entry.id   AF-A0AAQ3SYY5-F1
#
_cell.length_a   1.000
_cell.length_b   1.000
_cell.length_c   1.000
_cell.angle_alpha   90.00
_cell.angle_beta   90.00
_cell.angle_gamma   90.00
#
_symmetry.space_group_name_H-M   'P 1'
#
loop_
_entity.id
_entity.type
_entity.pdbx_description
1 polymer ?
#
loop_
_entity_poly.entity_id
_entity_poly.type
_entity_poly.pdbx_seq_one_letter_code
_entity_poly.pdbx_strand_id
1 'polypeptide(L)'
;MGRRGEHYYMEAPPPVDRRRALRLLMAPKEDVAPQPLLQLIAQPQPQMPTCYCGIPIKSGLVMTPSPTQGHCFYTCGNWTPEFGATCPFFLWVA
;
A
#
# COMPACT_ATOMS: atom_id res chain seq x y z
N MET A 1 -19.92 34.62 -29.77
CA MET A 1 -20.22 33.43 -30.59
C MET A 1 -18.96 33.07 -31.38
N GLY A 2 -18.44 31.84 -31.43
CA GLY A 2 -18.85 30.56 -30.89
C GLY A 2 -17.62 29.63 -30.83
N ARG A 3 -17.65 28.69 -29.88
CA ARG A 3 -16.67 27.62 -29.69
C ARG A 3 -16.61 26.76 -30.96
N ARG A 4 -15.46 26.70 -31.64
CA ARG A 4 -15.21 25.64 -32.64
C ARG A 4 -14.61 24.47 -31.88
N GLY A 5 -15.45 23.45 -31.69
CA GLY A 5 -15.13 22.23 -30.96
C GLY A 5 -13.97 21.48 -31.61
N GLU A 6 -13.06 21.02 -30.76
CA GLU A 6 -12.04 20.05 -31.07
C GLU A 6 -12.73 18.73 -31.38
N HIS A 7 -12.85 18.40 -32.67
CA HIS A 7 -13.17 17.06 -33.11
C HIS A 7 -12.00 16.15 -32.73
N TYR A 8 -12.06 15.54 -31.54
CA TYR A 8 -11.31 14.33 -31.25
C TYR A 8 -11.83 13.24 -32.18
N TYR A 9 -11.22 13.10 -33.35
CA TYR A 9 -11.30 11.85 -34.10
C TYR A 9 -10.73 10.77 -33.18
N MET A 10 -11.57 9.88 -32.65
CA MET A 10 -11.07 8.57 -32.24
C MET A 10 -10.63 7.88 -33.54
N GLU A 11 -9.36 8.03 -33.90
CA GLU A 11 -8.77 7.17 -34.92
C GLU A 11 -8.97 5.73 -34.48
N ALA A 12 -9.67 4.94 -35.31
CA ALA A 12 -9.82 3.52 -35.07
C ALA A 12 -8.42 2.91 -34.93
N PRO A 13 -8.17 2.07 -33.92
CA PRO A 13 -6.85 1.48 -33.73
C PRO A 13 -6.44 0.74 -35.02
N PRO A 14 -5.17 0.81 -35.44
CA PRO A 14 -4.71 0.15 -36.65
C PRO A 14 -5.06 -1.34 -36.59
N PRO A 15 -5.37 -1.99 -37.73
CA PRO A 15 -5.71 -3.41 -37.73
C PRO A 15 -4.56 -4.17 -37.08
N VAL A 16 -4.82 -4.74 -35.90
CA VAL A 16 -3.85 -5.53 -35.16
C VAL A 16 -3.48 -6.69 -36.06
N ASP A 17 -2.21 -6.76 -36.50
CA ASP A 17 -1.73 -7.83 -37.37
C ASP A 17 -2.14 -9.17 -36.75
N ARG A 18 -3.02 -9.89 -37.45
CA ARG A 18 -3.62 -11.13 -36.97
C ARG A 18 -2.54 -12.16 -36.61
N ARG A 19 -1.37 -12.12 -37.26
CA ARG A 19 -0.21 -12.96 -36.91
C ARG A 19 0.44 -12.56 -35.59
N ARG A 20 0.44 -11.27 -35.25
CA ARG A 20 0.91 -10.75 -33.95
C ARG A 20 -0.08 -11.10 -32.85
N ALA A 21 -1.37 -10.96 -33.10
CA ALA A 21 -2.42 -11.37 -32.15
C ALA A 21 -2.36 -12.89 -31.85
N LEU A 22 -2.20 -13.73 -32.88
CA LEU A 22 -2.07 -15.18 -32.70
C LEU A 22 -0.80 -15.55 -31.90
N ARG A 23 0.33 -14.87 -32.15
CA ARG A 23 1.57 -15.07 -31.40
C ARG A 23 1.43 -14.72 -29.92
N LEU A 24 0.68 -13.66 -29.58
CA LEU A 24 0.43 -13.29 -28.19
C LEU A 24 -0.51 -14.28 -27.49
N LEU A 25 -1.50 -14.83 -28.20
CA LEU A 25 -2.40 -15.85 -27.66
C LEU A 25 -1.71 -17.20 -27.43
N MET A 26 -0.70 -17.52 -28.24
CA MET A 26 0.09 -18.76 -28.12
C MET A 26 1.39 -18.56 -27.33
N ALA A 27 1.64 -17.36 -26.80
CA ALA A 27 2.76 -17.16 -25.89
C ALA A 27 2.54 -18.08 -24.68
N PRO A 28 3.56 -18.87 -24.27
CA PRO A 28 3.46 -19.64 -23.05
C PRO A 28 3.14 -18.64 -21.94
N LYS A 29 2.02 -18.86 -21.24
CA LYS A 29 1.81 -18.16 -19.98
C LYS A 29 3.01 -18.53 -19.13
N GLU A 30 3.87 -17.57 -18.85
CA GLU A 30 4.93 -17.75 -17.88
C GLU A 30 4.22 -18.15 -16.59
N ASP A 31 4.28 -19.45 -16.28
CA ASP A 31 3.85 -19.98 -15.01
C ASP A 31 4.88 -19.44 -14.03
N VAL A 32 4.68 -18.18 -13.63
CA VAL A 32 5.28 -17.63 -12.43
C VAL A 32 4.82 -18.57 -11.34
N ALA A 33 5.66 -19.56 -11.06
CA ALA A 33 5.51 -20.42 -9.92
C ALA A 33 5.20 -19.49 -8.75
N PRO A 34 4.09 -19.69 -8.03
CA PRO A 34 3.79 -18.86 -6.88
C PRO A 34 5.01 -18.94 -5.98
N GLN A 35 5.68 -17.80 -5.82
CA GLN A 35 6.80 -17.68 -4.90
C GLN A 35 6.37 -18.36 -3.60
N PRO A 36 7.21 -19.18 -2.96
CA PRO A 36 6.79 -20.02 -1.84
C PRO A 36 6.40 -19.10 -0.69
N LEU A 37 5.13 -18.78 -0.61
CA LEU A 37 4.51 -17.95 0.43
C LEU A 37 4.89 -18.50 1.82
N LEU A 38 5.09 -19.83 1.90
CA LEU A 38 5.64 -20.54 3.05
C LEU A 38 7.00 -20.02 3.55
N GLN A 39 7.93 -19.67 2.67
CA GLN A 39 9.24 -19.18 3.07
C GLN A 39 9.17 -17.75 3.64
N LEU A 40 8.17 -16.95 3.23
CA LEU A 40 7.95 -15.60 3.76
C LEU A 40 7.30 -15.61 5.15
N ILE A 41 6.37 -16.52 5.41
CA ILE A 41 5.74 -16.68 6.74
C ILE A 41 6.64 -17.38 7.77
N ALA A 42 7.64 -18.13 7.31
CA ALA A 42 8.61 -18.82 8.18
C ALA A 42 9.78 -17.92 8.64
N GLN A 43 9.91 -16.70 8.09
CA GLN A 43 10.88 -15.73 8.60
C GLN A 43 10.46 -15.30 10.02
N PRO A 44 11.38 -15.29 11.00
CA PRO A 44 11.10 -14.70 12.30
C PRO A 44 10.70 -13.24 12.08
N GLN A 45 9.41 -12.96 12.26
CA GLN A 45 8.90 -11.61 12.15
C GLN A 45 9.62 -10.78 13.22
N PRO A 46 10.18 -9.61 12.87
CA PRO A 46 10.83 -8.77 13.86
C PRO A 46 9.88 -8.58 15.04
N GLN A 47 10.32 -8.95 16.24
CA GLN A 47 9.51 -8.81 17.45
C GLN A 47 8.98 -7.38 17.55
N MET A 48 7.67 -7.23 17.41
CA MET A 48 7.04 -5.92 17.43
C MET A 48 7.24 -5.32 18.82
N PRO A 49 7.79 -4.10 18.94
CA PRO A 49 7.96 -3.46 20.24
C PRO A 49 6.61 -3.32 20.97
N THR A 50 6.64 -3.43 22.30
CA THR A 50 5.45 -3.43 23.15
C THR A 50 5.39 -2.19 24.03
N CYS A 51 4.16 -1.76 24.38
CA CYS A 51 3.97 -0.66 25.34
C CYS A 51 4.02 -1.17 26.79
N TYR A 52 3.81 -0.28 27.76
CA TYR A 52 3.73 -0.64 29.19
C TYR A 52 2.63 -1.66 29.55
N CYS A 53 1.65 -1.89 28.66
CA CYS A 53 0.63 -2.92 28.84
C CYS A 53 1.10 -4.32 28.39
N GLY A 54 2.31 -4.45 27.83
CA GLY A 54 2.85 -5.70 27.32
C GLY A 54 2.29 -6.15 25.96
N ILE A 55 1.53 -5.29 25.28
CA ILE A 55 0.93 -5.57 23.97
C ILE A 55 1.67 -4.82 22.85
N PRO A 56 1.55 -5.25 21.58
CA PRO A 56 2.16 -4.57 20.44
C PRO A 56 1.74 -3.10 20.36
N ILE A 57 2.70 -2.21 20.08
CA ILE A 57 2.43 -0.79 19.88
C ILE A 57 1.71 -0.53 18.55
N LYS A 58 0.96 0.56 18.47
CA LYS A 58 0.36 1.08 17.22
C LYS A 58 1.22 2.22 16.68
N SER A 59 1.42 2.27 15.36
CA SER A 59 2.07 3.39 14.69
C SER A 59 1.05 4.37 14.10
N GLY A 60 1.44 5.62 14.00
CA GLY A 60 0.68 6.67 13.33
C GLY A 60 1.60 7.65 12.61
N LEU A 61 1.05 8.36 11.63
CA LEU A 61 1.74 9.40 10.87
C LEU A 61 1.08 10.74 11.17
N VAL A 62 1.87 11.77 11.47
CA VAL A 62 1.34 13.12 11.65
C VAL A 62 1.03 13.72 10.29
N MET A 63 -0.24 13.71 9.89
CA MET A 63 -0.69 14.33 8.64
C MET A 63 -1.04 15.82 8.79
N THR A 64 -1.28 16.27 10.03
CA THR A 64 -1.66 17.64 10.33
C THR A 64 -0.53 18.62 9.95
N PRO A 65 -0.83 19.77 9.31
CA PRO A 65 0.15 20.77 8.95
C PRO A 65 0.78 21.34 10.23
N SER A 66 1.96 20.85 10.55
CA SER A 66 2.69 21.11 11.78
C SER A 66 4.18 20.94 11.52
N PRO A 67 5.07 21.47 12.37
CA PRO A 67 6.51 21.24 12.21
C PRO A 67 6.90 19.76 12.19
N THR A 68 6.09 18.91 12.82
CA THR A 68 6.24 17.45 12.86
C THR A 68 5.45 16.74 11.75
N GLN A 69 4.96 17.44 10.73
CA GLN A 69 4.23 16.82 9.63
C GLN A 69 5.11 15.80 8.91
N GLY A 70 4.55 14.62 8.64
CA GLY A 70 5.27 13.51 8.03
C GLY A 70 6.10 12.67 9.00
N HIS A 71 6.19 13.05 10.28
CA HIS A 71 6.86 12.21 11.28
C HIS A 71 5.93 11.08 11.75
N CYS A 72 6.53 9.90 11.90
CA CYS A 72 5.86 8.74 12.47
C CYS A 72 6.01 8.74 14.00
N PHE A 73 5.00 8.22 14.68
CA PHE A 73 5.01 8.02 16.13
C PHE A 73 4.44 6.64 16.49
N TYR A 74 4.76 6.17 17.69
CA TYR A 74 4.22 4.96 18.29
C TYR A 74 3.39 5.30 19.53
N THR A 75 2.30 4.55 19.74
CA THR A 75 1.39 4.70 20.88
C THR A 75 0.95 3.35 21.44
N CYS A 76 0.26 3.37 22.58
CA CYS A 76 -0.35 2.19 23.17
C CYS A 76 -1.24 1.44 22.15
N GLY A 77 -1.04 0.13 22.01
CA GLY A 77 -1.87 -0.72 21.14
C GLY A 77 -3.33 -0.82 21.61
N ASN A 78 -3.57 -0.70 22.92
CA ASN A 78 -4.89 -0.73 23.53
C ASN A 78 -5.48 0.68 23.55
N TRP A 79 -5.70 1.19 22.34
CA TRP A 79 -6.42 2.43 22.09
C TRP A 79 -7.88 2.09 21.81
N THR A 80 -8.79 2.66 22.60
CA THR A 80 -10.24 2.53 22.44
C THR A 80 -10.84 3.90 22.10
N PRO A 81 -11.92 3.98 21.29
CA PRO A 81 -12.56 5.26 20.98
C PRO A 81 -13.14 5.96 22.21
N GLU A 82 -13.58 5.18 23.21
CA GLU A 82 -14.29 5.66 24.40
C GLU A 82 -13.34 6.16 25.50
N PHE A 83 -12.20 5.49 25.69
CA PHE A 83 -11.26 5.77 26.78
C PHE A 83 -9.86 6.20 26.29
N GLY A 84 -9.63 6.21 24.98
CA GLY A 84 -8.32 6.51 24.41
C GLY A 84 -7.30 5.39 24.69
N ALA A 85 -6.04 5.80 24.79
CA ALA A 85 -4.93 4.90 25.10
C ALA A 85 -4.98 4.43 26.57
N THR A 86 -4.91 3.12 26.79
CA THR A 86 -4.93 2.54 28.15
C THR A 86 -3.70 2.91 28.99
N CYS A 87 -2.56 3.21 28.35
CA CYS A 87 -1.36 3.68 29.04
C CYS A 87 -0.75 4.88 28.29
N PRO A 88 0.04 5.73 28.99
CA PRO A 88 0.60 6.95 28.42
C PRO A 88 1.85 6.69 27.55
N PHE A 89 2.00 5.49 26.98
CA PHE A 89 3.14 5.17 26.13
C PHE A 89 3.07 5.98 24.83
N PHE A 90 4.14 6.74 24.55
CA PHE A 90 4.32 7.51 23.34
C PHE A 90 5.82 7.57 22.99
N LEU A 91 6.16 7.36 21.71
CA LEU A 91 7.54 7.44 21.23
C LEU A 91 7.58 7.96 19.79
N TRP A 92 8.47 8.92 19.49
CA TRP A 92 8.75 9.32 18.11
C TRP A 92 9.59 8.27 17.40
N VAL A 93 9.26 7.96 16.15
CA VAL A 93 10.11 7.13 15.29
C VAL A 93 11.29 7.99 14.85
N ALA A 94 12.51 7.50 15.09
CA ALA A 94 13.75 8.14 14.65
C ALA A 94 14.07 7.81 13.18
#